data_AF-A0ABD5S3M0-F1
#
_entry.id   AF-A0ABD5S3M0-F1
#
_cell.length_a   1.000
_cell.length_b   1.000
_cell.length_c   1.000
_cell.angle_alpha   90.00
_cell.angle_beta   90.00
_cell.angle_gamma   90.00
#
_symmetry.space_group_name_H-M   'P 1'
#
loop_
_entity.id
_entity.type
_entity.pdbx_description
1 polymer ?
#
loop_
_entity_poly.entity_id
_entity_poly.type
_entity_poly.pdbx_seq_one_letter_code
_entity_poly.pdbx_strand_id
1 'polypeptide(L)'
;MSILDEAATLAGTGPVCDACLGRVYADRSFGLTNAERGRSLRVALGLETDVEPESVDVADCWVCEGESGRFDEWAERCVDAVGDVEFERYQVGTRAPPLVEENEALLREEAGLDADAGEAFKSEFNREVGKRVGRLTDTEVDFGRPDVQFLLDVADDSVETTVNSAFVYGRYRKLERDIPQTEWPCRECDGSGRQGRQPCDHCGGSGYLYDRSVEQLVAPVVLDVMDGTEALFHGA
;
A
#
# COMPACT_ATOMS: atom_id res chain seq x y z
N MET A 1 -33.17 -11.33 15.33
CA MET A 1 -33.28 -9.87 15.55
C MET A 1 -33.39 -9.21 14.19
N SER A 2 -34.03 -8.05 14.10
CA SER A 2 -33.95 -7.22 12.89
C SER A 2 -32.57 -6.55 12.82
N ILE A 3 -32.20 -6.04 11.64
CA ILE A 3 -30.97 -5.24 11.51
C ILE A 3 -31.01 -3.98 12.39
N LEU A 4 -32.20 -3.45 12.67
CA LEU A 4 -32.37 -2.26 13.52
C LEU A 4 -32.21 -2.61 15.01
N ASP A 5 -32.65 -3.81 15.43
CA ASP A 5 -32.40 -4.31 16.80
C ASP A 5 -30.89 -4.51 17.04
N GLU A 6 -30.19 -5.08 16.06
CA GLU A 6 -28.73 -5.28 16.12
C GLU A 6 -28.00 -3.93 16.10
N ALA A 7 -28.40 -2.98 15.23
CA ALA A 7 -27.82 -1.64 15.18
C ALA A 7 -28.06 -0.85 16.48
N ALA A 8 -29.24 -0.99 17.10
CA ALA A 8 -29.52 -0.41 18.42
C ALA A 8 -28.63 -1.02 19.50
N THR A 9 -28.40 -2.34 19.45
CA THR A 9 -27.48 -3.03 20.36
C THR A 9 -26.06 -2.51 20.19
N LEU A 10 -25.55 -2.45 18.95
CA LEU A 10 -24.24 -1.91 18.60
C LEU A 10 -24.06 -0.46 19.05
N ALA A 11 -25.07 0.39 18.86
CA ALA A 11 -25.02 1.79 19.29
C ALA A 11 -25.09 1.95 20.83
N GLY A 12 -25.56 0.92 21.54
CA GLY A 12 -25.68 0.89 23.00
C GLY A 12 -24.42 0.42 23.75
N THR A 13 -23.42 -0.12 23.05
CA THR A 13 -22.16 -0.61 23.63
C THR A 13 -21.25 0.53 24.11
N GLY A 14 -21.41 1.71 23.52
CA GLY A 14 -20.61 2.90 23.78
C GLY A 14 -20.66 3.86 22.59
N PRO A 15 -19.80 4.89 22.57
CA PRO A 15 -19.71 5.80 21.43
C PRO A 15 -19.15 5.09 20.18
N VAL A 16 -20.02 4.76 19.23
CA VAL A 16 -19.65 4.14 17.94
C VAL A 16 -19.92 5.11 16.80
N CYS A 17 -18.90 5.51 16.04
CA CYS A 17 -19.10 6.39 14.88
C CYS A 17 -19.89 5.69 13.76
N ASP A 18 -20.38 6.49 12.82
CA ASP A 18 -21.15 5.97 11.68
C ASP A 18 -20.34 4.98 10.83
N ALA A 19 -19.03 5.19 10.66
CA ALA A 19 -18.18 4.27 9.90
C ALA A 19 -18.10 2.90 10.58
N CYS A 20 -17.84 2.82 11.89
CA CYS A 20 -17.81 1.54 12.61
C CYS A 20 -19.16 0.86 12.65
N LEU A 21 -20.25 1.61 12.89
CA LEU A 21 -21.61 1.06 12.88
C LEU A 21 -21.97 0.48 11.51
N GLY A 22 -21.66 1.19 10.42
CA GLY A 22 -21.93 0.72 9.07
C GLY A 22 -21.00 -0.41 8.61
N ARG A 23 -19.74 -0.41 9.05
CA ARG A 23 -18.72 -1.40 8.65
C ARG A 23 -19.13 -2.83 9.01
N VAL A 24 -19.88 -3.02 10.08
CA VAL A 24 -20.45 -4.32 10.49
C VAL A 24 -21.44 -4.89 9.45
N TYR A 25 -21.98 -4.05 8.56
CA TYR A 25 -22.96 -4.42 7.54
C TYR A 25 -22.49 -4.09 6.11
N ALA A 26 -21.17 -4.04 5.89
CA ALA A 26 -20.58 -3.64 4.61
C ALA A 26 -21.01 -4.53 3.42
N ASP A 27 -21.48 -5.75 3.67
CA ASP A 27 -22.02 -6.71 2.70
C ASP A 27 -23.45 -6.39 2.23
N ARG A 28 -24.12 -5.42 2.86
CA ARG A 28 -25.50 -5.02 2.51
C ARG A 28 -25.50 -3.70 1.75
N SER A 29 -26.50 -3.46 0.90
CA SER A 29 -26.71 -2.19 0.18
C SER A 29 -25.42 -1.57 -0.39
N PHE A 30 -24.93 -2.10 -1.51
CA PHE A 30 -23.71 -1.67 -2.18
C PHE A 30 -23.78 -0.20 -2.68
N GLY A 31 -22.61 0.43 -2.84
CA GLY A 31 -22.48 1.81 -3.34
C GLY A 31 -22.45 2.89 -2.26
N LEU A 32 -22.64 2.52 -1.00
CA LEU A 32 -22.47 3.40 0.16
C LEU A 32 -21.09 3.20 0.79
N THR A 33 -20.54 4.27 1.34
CA THR A 33 -19.47 4.21 2.35
C THR A 33 -20.03 3.63 3.65
N ASN A 34 -19.16 3.12 4.52
CA ASN A 34 -19.59 2.63 5.82
C ASN A 34 -20.16 3.77 6.68
N ALA A 35 -19.64 4.99 6.57
CA ALA A 35 -20.22 6.16 7.24
C ALA A 35 -21.65 6.47 6.77
N GLU A 36 -21.91 6.45 5.46
CA GLU A 36 -23.28 6.62 4.94
C GLU A 36 -24.21 5.50 5.41
N ARG A 37 -23.69 4.27 5.48
CA ARG A 37 -24.45 3.11 5.97
C ARG A 37 -24.81 3.23 7.44
N GLY A 38 -23.85 3.57 8.31
CA GLY A 38 -24.11 3.76 9.74
C GLY A 38 -25.09 4.91 9.99
N ARG A 39 -24.91 6.03 9.30
CA ARG A 39 -25.88 7.14 9.35
C ARG A 39 -27.28 6.67 8.94
N SER A 40 -27.38 5.88 7.88
CA SER A 40 -28.66 5.35 7.41
C SER A 40 -29.33 4.44 8.44
N LEU A 41 -28.55 3.60 9.15
CA LEU A 41 -29.06 2.76 10.25
C LEU A 41 -29.60 3.61 11.40
N ARG A 42 -28.87 4.66 11.81
CA ARG A 42 -29.33 5.58 12.87
C ARG A 42 -30.64 6.26 12.49
N VAL A 43 -30.72 6.79 11.27
CA VAL A 43 -31.95 7.45 10.78
C VAL A 43 -33.12 6.47 10.76
N ALA A 44 -32.92 5.25 10.26
CA ALA A 44 -33.97 4.23 10.23
C ALA A 44 -34.43 3.84 11.64
N LEU A 45 -33.50 3.66 12.58
CA LEU A 45 -33.82 3.37 13.98
C LEU A 45 -34.58 4.52 14.65
N GLY A 46 -34.16 5.77 14.40
CA GLY A 46 -34.84 6.96 14.93
C GLY A 46 -36.28 7.07 14.42
N LEU A 47 -36.52 6.75 13.14
CA LEU A 47 -37.87 6.70 12.57
C LEU A 47 -38.73 5.59 13.19
N GLU A 48 -38.16 4.43 13.51
CA GLU A 48 -38.88 3.31 14.14
C GLU A 48 -39.20 3.57 15.62
N THR A 49 -38.30 4.24 16.33
CA THR A 49 -38.40 4.47 17.78
C THR A 49 -38.99 5.83 18.15
N ASP A 50 -39.22 6.71 17.17
CA ASP A 50 -39.64 8.12 17.35
C ASP A 50 -38.66 8.91 18.24
N VAL A 51 -37.36 8.67 18.04
CA VAL A 51 -36.25 9.32 18.73
C VAL A 51 -35.33 10.00 17.72
N GLU A 52 -34.85 11.20 18.04
CA GLU A 52 -33.89 11.90 17.18
C GLU A 52 -32.58 11.10 17.06
N PRO A 53 -32.10 10.80 15.85
CA PRO A 53 -30.89 10.02 15.67
C PRO A 53 -29.65 10.83 16.09
N GLU A 54 -28.94 10.35 17.11
CA GLU A 54 -27.69 10.95 17.55
C GLU A 54 -26.49 10.33 16.83
N SER A 55 -25.67 11.15 16.20
CA SER A 55 -24.38 10.75 15.62
C SER A 55 -23.26 10.91 16.65
N VAL A 56 -22.33 9.97 16.65
CA VAL A 56 -21.11 10.04 17.47
C VAL A 56 -19.98 10.64 16.63
N ASP A 57 -19.26 11.62 17.18
CA ASP A 57 -18.05 12.15 16.54
C ASP A 57 -17.02 11.01 16.41
N VAL A 58 -16.37 10.91 15.25
CA VAL A 58 -15.38 9.86 15.00
C VAL A 58 -14.24 9.90 16.02
N ALA A 59 -13.86 11.09 16.49
CA ALA A 59 -12.82 11.27 17.51
C ALA A 59 -13.18 10.64 18.87
N ASP A 60 -14.47 10.48 19.16
CA ASP A 60 -14.97 9.87 20.40
C ASP A 60 -15.21 8.36 20.25
N CYS A 61 -14.96 7.78 19.07
CA CYS A 61 -15.30 6.39 18.79
C CYS A 61 -14.35 5.40 19.47
N TRP A 62 -14.88 4.58 20.38
CA TRP A 62 -14.09 3.56 21.09
C TRP A 62 -13.60 2.41 20.19
N VAL A 63 -14.18 2.25 19.00
CA VAL A 63 -13.88 1.12 18.11
C VAL A 63 -12.66 1.41 17.23
N CYS A 64 -12.69 2.54 16.53
CA CYS A 64 -11.61 2.94 15.61
C CYS A 64 -10.67 3.99 16.20
N GLU A 65 -10.91 4.46 17.43
CA GLU A 65 -10.06 5.44 18.12
C GLU A 65 -9.80 6.71 17.27
N GLY A 66 -10.80 7.16 16.50
CA GLY A 66 -10.68 8.34 15.62
C GLY A 66 -10.17 8.08 14.21
N GLU A 67 -9.64 6.89 13.92
CA GLU A 67 -8.88 6.66 12.68
C GLU A 67 -9.74 6.69 11.41
N SER A 68 -11.02 6.34 11.50
CA SER A 68 -11.95 6.50 10.37
C SER A 68 -12.19 7.97 9.96
N GLY A 69 -11.76 8.94 10.78
CA GLY A 69 -11.80 10.37 10.47
C GLY A 69 -10.56 10.88 9.73
N ARG A 70 -9.50 10.08 9.60
CA ARG A 70 -8.17 10.52 9.15
C ARG A 70 -7.81 10.06 7.74
N PHE A 71 -8.77 9.57 6.96
CA PHE A 71 -8.48 9.03 5.62
C PHE A 71 -7.82 10.02 4.67
N ASP A 72 -8.21 11.30 4.72
CA ASP A 72 -7.62 12.36 3.89
C ASP A 72 -6.18 12.66 4.33
N GLU A 73 -5.94 12.78 5.63
CA GLU A 73 -4.60 12.97 6.20
C GLU A 73 -3.64 11.84 5.81
N TRP A 74 -4.09 10.60 5.89
CA TRP A 74 -3.27 9.44 5.50
C TRP A 74 -2.98 9.41 4.00
N ALA A 75 -3.90 9.85 3.16
CA ALA A 75 -3.68 9.94 1.72
C ALA A 75 -2.65 11.02 1.37
N GLU A 76 -2.74 12.19 2.02
CA GLU A 76 -1.75 13.27 1.88
C GLU A 76 -0.35 12.79 2.30
N ARG A 77 -0.25 12.08 3.44
CA ARG A 77 1.01 11.48 3.89
C ARG A 77 1.61 10.48 2.90
N CYS A 78 0.80 9.68 2.22
CA CYS A 78 1.29 8.80 1.15
C CYS A 78 1.92 9.60 0.01
N VAL A 79 1.25 10.68 -0.43
CA VAL A 79 1.74 11.54 -1.51
C VAL A 79 3.03 12.25 -1.10
N ASP A 80 3.10 12.74 0.14
CA ASP A 80 4.31 13.36 0.66
C ASP A 80 5.46 12.35 0.79
N ALA A 81 5.17 11.10 1.19
CA ALA A 81 6.18 10.06 1.39
C ALA A 81 6.79 9.54 0.09
N VAL A 82 6.03 9.50 -1.01
CA VAL A 82 6.55 9.08 -2.33
C VAL A 82 7.35 10.18 -3.03
N GLY A 83 7.10 11.45 -2.72
CA GLY A 83 7.84 12.58 -3.27
C GLY A 83 7.65 12.71 -4.79
N ASP A 84 8.75 12.94 -5.50
CA ASP A 84 8.75 13.24 -6.95
C ASP A 84 8.78 11.98 -7.84
N VAL A 85 8.62 10.77 -7.27
CA VAL A 85 8.64 9.52 -8.05
C VAL A 85 7.43 9.47 -8.99
N GLU A 86 7.68 9.25 -10.28
CA GLU A 86 6.64 9.04 -11.29
C GLU A 86 6.17 7.57 -11.28
N PHE A 87 4.86 7.35 -11.20
CA PHE A 87 4.26 6.01 -11.24
C PHE A 87 2.86 6.03 -11.85
N GLU A 88 2.40 4.89 -12.37
CA GLU A 88 1.04 4.76 -12.92
C GLU A 88 0.13 3.93 -12.00
N ARG A 89 0.73 2.98 -11.26
CA ARG A 89 0.01 1.99 -10.47
C ARG A 89 0.51 1.95 -9.05
N TYR A 90 -0.42 1.91 -8.10
CA TYR A 90 -0.11 1.84 -6.67
C TYR A 90 -0.94 0.82 -5.92
N GLN A 91 -0.53 0.55 -4.69
CA GLN A 91 -1.30 -0.24 -3.73
C GLN A 91 -1.20 0.40 -2.34
N VAL A 92 -2.29 0.40 -1.59
CA VAL A 92 -2.33 0.79 -0.18
C VAL A 92 -2.62 -0.43 0.68
N GLY A 93 -1.78 -0.65 1.69
CA GLY A 93 -1.95 -1.60 2.76
C GLY A 93 -1.97 -0.90 4.12
N THR A 94 -2.53 -1.55 5.13
CA THR A 94 -2.65 -1.01 6.49
C THR A 94 -2.23 -2.06 7.50
N ARG A 95 -1.35 -1.67 8.42
CA ARG A 95 -1.09 -2.36 9.68
C ARG A 95 -2.00 -1.71 10.73
N ALA A 96 -3.12 -2.38 11.01
CA ALA A 96 -4.09 -1.89 11.98
C ALA A 96 -3.52 -2.00 13.40
N PRO A 97 -3.85 -1.07 14.32
CA PRO A 97 -3.47 -1.22 15.71
C PRO A 97 -4.16 -2.45 16.31
N PRO A 98 -3.46 -3.31 17.09
CA PRO A 98 -4.08 -4.47 17.71
C PRO A 98 -5.33 -4.13 18.53
N LEU A 99 -5.34 -2.97 19.20
CA LEU A 99 -6.50 -2.49 19.95
C LEU A 99 -7.74 -2.29 19.06
N VAL A 100 -7.57 -1.74 17.86
CA VAL A 100 -8.67 -1.53 16.91
C VAL A 100 -9.18 -2.88 16.37
N GLU A 101 -8.29 -3.83 16.09
CA GLU A 101 -8.67 -5.19 15.67
C GLU A 101 -9.46 -5.92 16.78
N GLU A 102 -9.05 -5.79 18.05
CA GLU A 102 -9.79 -6.38 19.18
C GLU A 102 -11.13 -5.67 19.43
N ASN A 103 -11.17 -4.33 19.35
CA ASN A 103 -12.40 -3.57 19.56
C ASN A 103 -13.45 -3.86 18.48
N GLU A 104 -13.04 -4.03 17.21
CA GLU A 104 -13.98 -4.39 16.14
C GLU A 104 -14.51 -5.82 16.28
N ALA A 105 -13.73 -6.74 16.87
CA ALA A 105 -14.17 -8.10 17.18
C ALA A 105 -15.17 -8.07 18.35
N LEU A 106 -14.86 -7.33 19.42
CA LEU A 106 -15.75 -7.16 20.56
C LEU A 106 -17.09 -6.52 20.17
N LEU A 107 -17.05 -5.49 19.33
CA LEU A 107 -18.27 -4.83 18.82
C LEU A 107 -19.21 -5.85 18.14
N ARG A 108 -18.67 -6.75 17.32
CA ARG A 108 -19.45 -7.81 16.65
C ARG A 108 -19.97 -8.83 17.64
N GLU A 109 -19.14 -9.25 18.60
CA GLU A 109 -19.50 -10.20 19.65
C GLU A 109 -20.68 -9.68 20.50
N GLU A 110 -20.65 -8.42 20.92
CA GLU A 110 -21.71 -7.81 21.74
C GLU A 110 -23.06 -7.74 21.01
N ALA A 111 -23.05 -7.68 19.67
CA ALA A 111 -24.24 -7.75 18.84
C ALA A 111 -24.66 -9.18 18.45
N GLY A 112 -23.89 -10.19 18.88
CA GLY A 112 -24.13 -11.60 18.53
C GLY A 112 -23.91 -11.90 17.05
N LEU A 113 -23.02 -11.16 16.40
CA LEU A 113 -22.69 -11.30 14.98
C LEU A 113 -21.46 -12.19 14.79
N ASP A 114 -21.32 -12.78 13.60
CA ASP A 114 -20.12 -13.53 13.23
C ASP A 114 -18.89 -12.61 13.26
N ALA A 115 -17.73 -13.14 13.64
CA ALA A 115 -16.50 -12.37 13.79
C ALA A 115 -16.03 -11.74 12.46
N ASP A 116 -16.42 -12.31 11.32
CA ASP A 116 -16.14 -11.83 9.97
C ASP A 116 -17.30 -11.05 9.33
N ALA A 117 -18.35 -10.71 10.10
CA ALA A 117 -19.48 -9.92 9.61
C ALA A 117 -19.02 -8.54 9.08
N GLY A 118 -19.53 -8.16 7.91
CA GLY A 118 -19.22 -6.89 7.28
C GLY A 118 -17.77 -6.80 6.76
N GLU A 119 -17.07 -5.74 7.11
CA GLU A 119 -15.71 -5.45 6.62
C GLU A 119 -14.73 -5.21 7.79
N ALA A 120 -13.49 -5.68 7.67
CA ALA A 120 -12.44 -5.40 8.64
C ALA A 120 -11.95 -3.94 8.54
N PHE A 121 -11.49 -3.36 9.66
CA PHE A 121 -10.97 -2.00 9.69
C PHE A 121 -9.95 -1.71 8.58
N LYS A 122 -8.94 -2.57 8.45
CA LYS A 122 -7.87 -2.45 7.45
C LYS A 122 -8.37 -2.45 6.00
N SER A 123 -9.45 -3.19 5.71
CA SER A 123 -10.01 -3.25 4.36
C SER A 123 -10.71 -1.95 3.98
N GLU A 124 -11.48 -1.38 4.91
CA GLU A 124 -12.06 -0.06 4.72
C GLU A 124 -10.97 1.00 4.59
N PHE A 125 -9.97 0.96 5.48
CA PHE A 125 -8.86 1.90 5.50
C PHE A 125 -8.09 1.91 4.18
N ASN A 126 -7.70 0.72 3.68
CA ASN A 126 -7.05 0.55 2.38
C ASN A 126 -7.91 1.12 1.24
N ARG A 127 -9.22 0.84 1.24
CA ARG A 127 -10.13 1.31 0.20
C ARG A 127 -10.28 2.83 0.24
N GLU A 128 -10.52 3.41 1.42
CA GLU A 128 -10.84 4.83 1.57
C GLU A 128 -9.61 5.71 1.39
N VAL A 129 -8.46 5.32 1.94
CA VAL A 129 -7.18 5.99 1.68
C VAL A 129 -6.75 5.78 0.23
N GLY A 130 -6.85 4.56 -0.31
CA GLY A 130 -6.50 4.26 -1.70
C GLY A 130 -7.26 5.13 -2.69
N LYS A 131 -8.59 5.23 -2.57
CA LYS A 131 -9.41 6.13 -3.42
C LYS A 131 -8.92 7.59 -3.39
N ARG A 132 -8.38 8.07 -2.27
CA ARG A 132 -7.88 9.43 -2.11
C ARG A 132 -6.50 9.59 -2.73
N VAL A 133 -5.60 8.65 -2.48
CA VAL A 133 -4.28 8.58 -3.12
C VAL A 133 -4.44 8.67 -4.64
N GLY A 134 -5.22 7.77 -5.25
CA GLY A 134 -5.42 7.80 -6.72
C GLY A 134 -6.01 9.10 -7.27
N ARG A 135 -6.80 9.83 -6.48
CA ARG A 135 -7.30 11.17 -6.88
C ARG A 135 -6.23 12.25 -6.78
N LEU A 136 -5.37 12.19 -5.76
CA LEU A 136 -4.30 13.16 -5.55
C LEU A 136 -3.16 12.99 -6.56
N THR A 137 -2.91 11.75 -6.99
CA THR A 137 -1.79 11.39 -7.87
C THR A 137 -2.20 11.17 -9.33
N ASP A 138 -3.50 11.08 -9.63
CA ASP A 138 -4.03 10.70 -10.96
C ASP A 138 -3.51 9.32 -11.44
N THR A 139 -3.49 8.34 -10.53
CA THR A 139 -2.98 6.98 -10.77
C THR A 139 -4.00 5.91 -10.39
N GLU A 140 -3.74 4.66 -10.79
CA GLU A 140 -4.67 3.54 -10.63
C GLU A 140 -4.19 2.53 -9.58
N VAL A 141 -5.14 1.87 -8.90
CA VAL A 141 -4.81 0.81 -7.95
C VAL A 141 -4.53 -0.52 -8.68
N ASP A 142 -3.43 -1.18 -8.34
CA ASP A 142 -3.08 -2.52 -8.84
C ASP A 142 -2.62 -3.41 -7.67
N PHE A 143 -3.41 -4.44 -7.35
CA PHE A 143 -3.11 -5.37 -6.24
C PHE A 143 -2.10 -6.47 -6.60
N GLY A 144 -1.72 -6.59 -7.88
CA GLY A 144 -0.83 -7.63 -8.37
C GLY A 144 0.56 -7.11 -8.73
N ARG A 145 0.65 -5.98 -9.44
CA ARG A 145 1.91 -5.39 -9.91
C ARG A 145 1.92 -3.87 -9.76
N PRO A 146 1.82 -3.33 -8.53
CA PRO A 146 1.95 -1.90 -8.30
C PRO A 146 3.38 -1.44 -8.59
N ASP A 147 3.53 -0.21 -9.04
CA ASP A 147 4.83 0.45 -9.16
C ASP A 147 5.24 1.01 -7.79
N VAL A 148 4.29 1.49 -6.99
CA VAL A 148 4.49 1.96 -5.61
C VAL A 148 3.55 1.25 -4.63
N GLN A 149 4.08 0.74 -3.52
CA GLN A 149 3.29 0.20 -2.42
C GLN A 149 3.44 1.08 -1.17
N PHE A 150 2.30 1.52 -0.63
CA PHE A 150 2.20 2.21 0.65
C PHE A 150 1.74 1.26 1.73
N LEU A 151 2.45 1.21 2.86
CA LEU A 151 2.02 0.50 4.06
C LEU A 151 1.84 1.51 5.19
N LEU A 152 0.59 1.69 5.59
CA LEU A 152 0.16 2.60 6.65
C LEU A 152 0.29 1.90 7.99
N ASP A 153 1.23 2.32 8.84
CA ASP A 153 1.29 1.89 10.23
C ASP A 153 0.53 2.89 11.10
N VAL A 154 -0.70 2.52 11.45
CA VAL A 154 -1.61 3.42 12.17
C VAL A 154 -1.17 3.64 13.61
N ALA A 155 -0.56 2.63 14.24
CA ALA A 155 -0.10 2.74 15.62
C ALA A 155 1.17 3.59 15.73
N ASP A 156 2.08 3.43 14.77
CA ASP A 156 3.33 4.21 14.71
C ASP A 156 3.16 5.56 13.97
N ASP A 157 1.96 5.87 13.51
CA ASP A 157 1.61 7.09 12.77
C ASP A 157 2.56 7.35 11.57
N SER A 158 2.92 6.28 10.83
CA SER A 158 3.93 6.34 9.77
C SER A 158 3.50 5.66 8.46
N VAL A 159 4.09 6.12 7.35
CA VAL A 159 3.89 5.52 6.01
C VAL A 159 5.21 4.93 5.53
N GLU A 160 5.25 3.61 5.37
CA GLU A 160 6.33 2.93 4.68
C GLU A 160 6.04 2.93 3.16
N THR A 161 6.97 3.42 2.35
CA THR A 161 6.82 3.47 0.89
C THR A 161 7.84 2.57 0.21
N THR A 162 7.37 1.66 -0.64
CA THR A 162 8.22 0.78 -1.45
C THR A 162 8.02 1.10 -2.93
N VAL A 163 9.08 1.57 -3.59
CA VAL A 163 9.12 1.76 -5.06
C VAL A 163 9.65 0.47 -5.69
N ASN A 164 8.80 -0.21 -6.46
CA ASN A 164 9.15 -1.45 -7.13
C ASN A 164 9.99 -1.21 -8.38
N SER A 165 10.81 -2.19 -8.75
CA SER A 165 11.66 -2.09 -9.93
C SER A 165 10.85 -1.92 -11.23
N ALA A 166 11.26 -0.97 -12.07
CA ALA A 166 10.77 -0.85 -13.43
C ALA A 166 11.38 -1.93 -14.34
N PHE A 167 10.61 -2.42 -15.31
CA PHE A 167 11.05 -3.43 -16.26
C PHE A 167 11.05 -2.87 -17.68
N VAL A 168 12.22 -2.82 -18.31
CA VAL A 168 12.37 -2.44 -19.73
C VAL A 168 12.57 -3.70 -20.56
N TYR A 169 11.65 -3.94 -21.50
CA TYR A 169 11.76 -5.06 -22.44
C TYR A 169 12.06 -4.54 -23.85
N GLY A 170 12.98 -5.22 -24.54
CA GLY A 170 13.38 -4.85 -25.89
C GLY A 170 14.15 -5.93 -26.63
N ARG A 171 14.72 -5.55 -27.78
CA ARG A 171 15.60 -6.39 -28.58
C ARG A 171 16.82 -5.56 -28.98
N TYR A 172 18.00 -6.17 -28.90
CA TYR A 172 19.24 -5.55 -29.35
C TYR A 172 19.85 -6.32 -30.54
N ARG A 173 20.70 -5.63 -31.32
CA ARG A 173 21.52 -6.26 -32.36
C ARG A 173 22.97 -6.23 -31.91
N LYS A 174 23.56 -7.41 -31.71
CA LYS A 174 24.99 -7.56 -31.45
C LYS A 174 25.74 -7.61 -32.78
N LEU A 175 26.42 -6.52 -33.13
CA LEU A 175 27.13 -6.37 -34.41
C LEU A 175 28.63 -6.74 -34.31
N GLU A 176 29.19 -6.74 -33.10
CA GLU A 176 30.58 -7.14 -32.81
C GLU A 176 30.59 -8.56 -32.22
N ARG A 177 31.51 -9.43 -32.70
CA ARG A 177 31.58 -10.83 -32.25
C ARG A 177 32.24 -10.99 -30.87
N ASP A 178 33.15 -10.09 -30.52
CA ASP A 178 34.07 -10.27 -29.38
C ASP A 178 33.59 -9.62 -28.08
N ILE A 179 32.39 -9.03 -28.05
CA ILE A 179 31.77 -8.52 -26.81
C ILE A 179 30.87 -9.59 -26.19
N PRO A 180 30.95 -9.93 -24.90
CA PRO A 180 29.98 -10.81 -24.24
C PRO A 180 28.58 -10.17 -24.12
N GLN A 181 27.57 -10.99 -23.78
CA GLN A 181 26.20 -10.53 -23.53
C GLN A 181 26.10 -9.85 -22.17
N THR A 182 26.49 -10.56 -21.11
CA THR A 182 26.57 -10.05 -19.73
C THR A 182 27.98 -9.59 -19.39
N GLU A 183 28.15 -8.87 -18.29
CA GLU A 183 29.47 -8.63 -17.72
C GLU A 183 30.16 -9.93 -17.23
N TRP A 184 31.48 -9.95 -17.28
CA TRP A 184 32.30 -11.10 -16.88
C TRP A 184 33.35 -10.64 -15.87
N PRO A 185 33.05 -10.69 -14.56
CA PRO A 185 34.01 -10.33 -13.52
C PRO A 185 35.30 -11.15 -13.62
N CYS A 186 36.44 -10.50 -13.41
CA CYS A 186 37.75 -11.14 -13.43
C CYS A 186 37.87 -12.11 -12.25
N ARG A 187 38.14 -13.38 -12.55
CA ARG A 187 38.24 -14.47 -11.55
C ARG A 187 39.46 -14.35 -10.63
N GLU A 188 40.50 -13.64 -11.06
CA GLU A 188 41.74 -13.47 -10.28
C GLU A 188 41.67 -12.35 -9.24
N CYS A 189 40.65 -11.50 -9.33
CA CYS A 189 40.44 -10.40 -8.38
C CYS A 189 38.98 -10.26 -7.93
N ASP A 190 38.13 -11.25 -8.25
CA ASP A 190 36.70 -11.29 -7.93
C ASP A 190 35.95 -9.99 -8.27
N GLY A 191 36.23 -9.43 -9.45
CA GLY A 191 35.58 -8.18 -9.90
C GLY A 191 36.17 -6.89 -9.33
N SER A 192 37.07 -6.96 -8.33
CA SER A 192 37.57 -5.76 -7.64
C SER A 192 38.55 -4.91 -8.45
N GLY A 193 39.14 -5.48 -9.50
CA GLY A 193 40.22 -4.86 -10.27
C GLY A 193 41.56 -4.76 -9.51
N ARG A 194 41.69 -5.37 -8.32
CA ARG A 194 42.87 -5.23 -7.47
C ARG A 194 43.35 -6.55 -6.90
N GLN A 195 44.66 -6.69 -6.76
CA GLN A 195 45.32 -7.75 -5.98
C GLN A 195 46.13 -7.08 -4.87
N GLY A 196 45.55 -7.05 -3.67
CA GLY A 196 46.06 -6.25 -2.56
C GLY A 196 46.01 -4.75 -2.87
N ARG A 197 47.17 -4.08 -2.87
CA ARG A 197 47.28 -2.64 -3.18
C ARG A 197 47.55 -2.34 -4.65
N GLN A 198 47.80 -3.35 -5.46
CA GLN A 198 48.16 -3.18 -6.86
C GLN A 198 46.95 -3.47 -7.77
N PRO A 199 46.86 -2.80 -8.95
CA PRO A 199 45.92 -3.21 -9.99
C PRO A 199 46.11 -4.69 -10.34
N CYS A 200 45.03 -5.41 -10.61
CA CYS A 200 45.12 -6.81 -11.02
C CYS A 200 45.68 -6.90 -12.44
N ASP A 201 46.81 -7.59 -12.61
CA ASP A 201 47.47 -7.76 -13.90
C ASP A 201 46.60 -8.50 -14.92
N HIS A 202 45.75 -9.43 -14.46
CA HIS A 202 44.91 -10.25 -15.35
C HIS A 202 43.81 -9.44 -16.06
N CYS A 203 43.24 -8.43 -15.39
CA CYS A 203 42.22 -7.56 -15.99
C CYS A 203 42.73 -6.15 -16.27
N GLY A 204 44.03 -5.90 -16.11
CA GLY A 204 44.61 -4.55 -16.23
C GLY A 204 44.01 -3.53 -15.27
N GLY A 205 43.41 -3.97 -14.16
CA GLY A 205 42.76 -3.11 -13.17
C GLY A 205 41.29 -2.78 -13.41
N SER A 206 40.66 -3.26 -14.49
CA SER A 206 39.25 -2.97 -14.79
C SER A 206 38.27 -3.70 -13.88
N GLY A 207 38.69 -4.84 -13.32
CA GLY A 207 37.82 -5.78 -12.61
C GLY A 207 37.08 -6.75 -13.53
N TYR A 208 37.14 -6.57 -14.85
CA TYR A 208 36.40 -7.37 -15.82
C TYR A 208 37.32 -8.08 -16.81
N LEU A 209 36.92 -9.26 -17.29
CA LEU A 209 37.66 -10.01 -18.31
C LEU A 209 37.57 -9.35 -19.69
N TYR A 210 36.44 -8.71 -19.97
CA TYR A 210 36.18 -7.94 -21.19
C TYR A 210 35.78 -6.53 -20.78
N ASP A 211 36.32 -5.52 -21.46
CA ASP A 211 36.07 -4.10 -21.13
C ASP A 211 34.63 -3.67 -21.41
N ARG A 212 33.88 -4.41 -22.25
CA ARG A 212 32.51 -4.09 -22.65
C ARG A 212 31.68 -5.36 -22.81
N SER A 213 30.42 -5.30 -22.41
CA SER A 213 29.37 -6.27 -22.72
C SER A 213 28.12 -5.56 -23.25
N VAL A 214 27.15 -6.31 -23.78
CA VAL A 214 25.85 -5.71 -24.15
C VAL A 214 25.17 -5.11 -22.93
N GLU A 215 25.18 -5.80 -21.80
CA GLU A 215 24.69 -5.30 -20.51
C GLU A 215 25.35 -3.98 -20.12
N GLN A 216 26.69 -3.90 -20.14
CA GLN A 216 27.44 -2.68 -19.78
C GLN A 216 27.19 -1.50 -20.74
N LEU A 217 26.65 -1.75 -21.94
CA LEU A 217 26.25 -0.70 -22.88
C LEU A 217 24.79 -0.26 -22.74
N VAL A 218 23.92 -1.13 -22.22
CA VAL A 218 22.47 -0.89 -22.14
C VAL A 218 22.04 -0.48 -20.73
N ALA A 219 22.42 -1.24 -19.71
CA ALA A 219 21.96 -1.06 -18.34
C ALA A 219 22.27 0.33 -17.78
N PRO A 220 23.48 0.91 -17.95
CA PRO A 220 23.78 2.25 -17.44
C PRO A 220 22.90 3.36 -18.06
N VAL A 221 22.53 3.22 -19.33
CA VAL A 221 21.67 4.19 -20.02
C VAL A 221 20.25 4.13 -19.46
N VAL A 222 19.74 2.92 -19.20
CA VAL A 222 18.41 2.76 -18.59
C VAL A 222 18.43 3.27 -17.15
N LEU A 223 19.48 2.96 -16.39
CA LEU A 223 19.64 3.40 -15.00
C LEU A 223 19.65 4.92 -14.87
N ASP A 224 20.43 5.59 -15.72
CA ASP A 224 20.54 7.06 -15.77
C ASP A 224 19.20 7.71 -16.14
N VAL A 225 18.52 7.20 -17.16
CA VAL A 225 17.23 7.75 -17.62
C VAL A 225 16.10 7.53 -16.59
N MET A 226 16.16 6.44 -15.83
CA MET A 226 15.15 6.09 -14.83
C MET A 226 15.47 6.62 -13.42
N ASP A 227 16.58 7.34 -13.26
CA ASP A 227 17.14 7.74 -11.95
C ASP A 227 17.20 6.57 -10.94
N GLY A 228 17.57 5.39 -11.44
CA GLY A 228 17.58 4.16 -10.67
C GLY A 228 18.86 3.97 -9.84
N THR A 229 18.79 3.09 -8.84
CA THR A 229 19.93 2.77 -7.96
C THR A 229 20.69 1.52 -8.37
N GLU A 230 20.02 0.57 -9.02
CA GLU A 230 20.58 -0.69 -9.51
C GLU A 230 19.87 -1.15 -10.80
N ALA A 231 20.58 -1.86 -11.67
CA ALA A 231 20.01 -2.47 -12.87
C ALA A 231 20.45 -3.94 -12.99
N LEU A 232 19.49 -4.81 -13.33
CA LEU A 232 19.73 -6.22 -13.64
C LEU A 232 19.40 -6.49 -15.11
N PHE A 233 20.37 -7.00 -15.87
CA PHE A 233 20.17 -7.31 -17.28
C PHE A 233 19.93 -8.81 -17.50
N HIS A 234 18.80 -9.14 -18.13
CA HIS A 234 18.50 -10.49 -18.57
C HIS A 234 18.54 -10.58 -20.10
N GLY A 235 19.55 -11.29 -20.61
CA GLY A 235 19.69 -11.59 -22.02
C GLY A 235 19.20 -13.00 -22.35
N ALA A 236 18.29 -13.12 -23.32
CA ALA A 236 17.88 -14.40 -23.93
C ALA A 236 18.61 -14.65 -25.25
#